data_AF-A0A529NN92-F1
#
_entry.id   AF-A0A529NN92-F1
#
_cell.length_a   1.000
_cell.length_b   1.000
_cell.length_c   1.000
_cell.angle_alpha   90.00
_cell.angle_beta   90.00
_cell.angle_gamma   90.00
#
_symmetry.space_group_name_H-M   'P 1'
#
loop_
_entity.id
_entity.type
_entity.pdbx_description
1 polymer ?
#
loop_
_entity_poly.entity_id
_entity_poly.type
_entity_poly.pdbx_seq_one_letter_code
_entity_poly.pdbx_strand_id
1 'polypeptide(L)'
;AKTAETELEVVEGMQFDRGYLSPYFITNQDKMRVELEEPYVLIHEKKLSNLQALLPVLEAVVQSSKPLLIIAEDVEGEALATLVVNKLRGGLKVAAVKAPGFGDRRKAMLEDIAILTGGQVISEDLGIKLENITLAMLGRARRVTVEKE
;
A
#
# COMPACT_ATOMS: atom_id res chain seq x y z
N ALA A 1 -15.92 -26.75 30.82
CA ALA A 1 -14.68 -26.02 30.52
C ALA A 1 -14.59 -25.85 29.01
N LYS A 2 -14.64 -24.61 28.51
CA LYS A 2 -14.41 -24.36 27.07
C LYS A 2 -12.89 -24.33 26.88
N THR A 3 -12.36 -25.30 26.16
CA THR A 3 -10.98 -25.32 25.68
C THR A 3 -10.77 -24.08 24.84
N ALA A 4 -9.89 -23.19 25.30
CA ALA A 4 -9.36 -22.10 24.48
C ALA A 4 -8.38 -22.73 23.50
N GLU A 5 -8.84 -23.01 22.28
CA GLU A 5 -7.95 -23.41 21.19
C GLU A 5 -7.06 -22.20 20.88
N THR A 6 -5.78 -22.34 21.20
CA THR A 6 -4.76 -21.33 20.88
C THR A 6 -4.22 -21.71 19.51
N GLU A 7 -4.70 -21.04 18.47
CA GLU A 7 -4.16 -21.21 17.12
C GLU A 7 -2.83 -20.44 17.04
N LEU A 8 -1.75 -21.14 16.69
CA LEU A 8 -0.46 -20.55 16.35
C LEU A 8 -0.47 -20.23 14.85
N GLU A 9 -0.78 -18.98 14.48
CA GLU A 9 -0.58 -18.52 13.11
C GLU A 9 0.91 -18.29 12.85
N VAL A 10 1.49 -19.10 11.97
CA VAL A 10 2.85 -18.89 11.48
C VAL A 10 2.79 -17.82 10.38
N VAL A 11 3.30 -16.62 10.68
CA VAL A 11 3.38 -15.53 9.70
C VAL A 11 4.69 -15.65 8.92
N GLU A 12 4.63 -16.24 7.73
CA GLU A 12 5.72 -16.14 6.74
C GLU A 12 5.63 -14.80 6.01
N GLY A 13 6.03 -13.71 6.69
CA GLY A 13 5.99 -12.36 6.12
C GLY A 13 5.96 -11.26 7.18
N MET A 14 5.43 -10.10 6.79
CA MET A 14 5.18 -8.97 7.69
C MET A 14 3.68 -8.70 7.75
N GLN A 15 3.20 -8.49 8.97
CA GLN A 15 1.80 -8.15 9.26
C GLN A 15 1.76 -6.90 10.14
N PHE A 16 0.78 -6.04 9.89
CA PHE A 16 0.49 -4.87 10.70
C PHE A 16 -1.00 -4.52 10.65
N ASP A 17 -1.52 -3.92 11.73
CA ASP A 17 -2.95 -3.69 11.95
C ASP A 17 -3.46 -2.44 11.21
N ARG A 18 -3.50 -2.51 9.87
CA ARG A 18 -4.04 -1.48 8.98
C ARG A 18 -4.76 -2.10 7.78
N GLY A 19 -6.09 -2.05 7.82
CA GLY A 19 -6.94 -2.44 6.71
C GLY A 19 -7.01 -1.45 5.54
N TYR A 20 -7.79 -1.84 4.52
CA TYR A 20 -7.99 -1.06 3.31
C TYR A 20 -8.71 0.28 3.58
N LEU A 21 -8.26 1.35 2.92
CA LEU A 21 -8.87 2.69 3.06
C LEU A 21 -10.25 2.80 2.37
N SER A 22 -10.56 1.88 1.45
CA SER A 22 -11.84 1.87 0.75
C SER A 22 -12.28 0.43 0.46
N PRO A 23 -13.55 0.06 0.73
CA PRO A 23 -14.08 -1.25 0.36
C PRO A 23 -14.10 -1.45 -1.15
N TYR A 24 -14.05 -0.36 -1.93
CA TYR A 24 -13.92 -0.45 -3.37
C TYR A 24 -12.59 -1.05 -3.80
N PHE A 25 -11.59 -1.22 -2.93
CA PHE A 25 -10.35 -1.93 -3.25
C PHE A 25 -10.48 -3.46 -3.20
N ILE A 26 -11.51 -4.01 -2.53
CA ILE A 26 -11.72 -5.46 -2.40
C ILE A 26 -11.63 -6.17 -3.77
N THR A 27 -10.79 -7.21 -3.85
CA THR A 27 -10.63 -8.04 -5.05
C THR A 27 -11.27 -9.42 -4.86
N ASN A 28 -11.44 -9.86 -3.61
CA ASN A 28 -12.16 -11.07 -3.24
C ASN A 28 -13.40 -10.70 -2.42
N GLN A 29 -14.57 -10.70 -3.07
CA GLN A 29 -15.84 -10.31 -2.43
C GLN A 29 -16.33 -11.34 -1.40
N ASP A 30 -16.01 -12.62 -1.58
CA ASP A 30 -16.43 -13.68 -0.66
C ASP A 30 -15.70 -13.56 0.68
N LYS A 31 -14.40 -13.26 0.62
CA LYS A 31 -13.55 -13.09 1.81
C LYS A 31 -13.47 -11.65 2.31
N MET A 32 -14.10 -10.70 1.61
CA MET A 32 -14.06 -9.27 1.94
C MET A 32 -12.62 -8.73 2.11
N ARG A 33 -11.71 -9.09 1.20
CA ARG A 33 -10.30 -8.70 1.28
C ARG A 33 -9.71 -8.29 -0.07
N VAL A 34 -8.61 -7.54 0.00
CA VAL A 34 -7.75 -7.26 -1.13
C VAL A 34 -6.68 -8.34 -1.20
N GLU A 35 -6.50 -8.92 -2.38
CA GLU A 35 -5.43 -9.84 -2.73
C GLU A 35 -4.70 -9.27 -3.94
N LEU A 36 -3.40 -8.97 -3.78
CA LEU A 36 -2.53 -8.49 -4.84
C LEU A 36 -1.38 -9.49 -5.04
N GLU A 37 -1.21 -9.96 -6.27
CA GLU A 37 -0.11 -10.84 -6.69
C GLU A 37 0.99 -10.02 -7.37
N GLU A 38 2.23 -10.25 -6.97
CA GLU A 38 3.42 -9.50 -7.41
C GLU A 38 3.27 -7.96 -7.42
N PRO A 39 2.71 -7.32 -6.38
CA PRO A 39 2.48 -5.89 -6.40
C PRO A 39 3.78 -5.09 -6.31
N TYR A 40 3.76 -3.89 -6.91
CA TYR A 40 4.60 -2.80 -6.46
C TYR A 40 4.09 -2.24 -5.14
N VAL A 41 5.00 -1.73 -4.31
CA VAL A 41 4.70 -1.14 -3.01
C VAL A 41 5.25 0.28 -2.98
N LEU A 42 4.37 1.28 -3.02
CA LEU A 42 4.71 2.68 -2.78
C LEU A 42 4.68 2.94 -1.27
N ILE A 43 5.80 3.41 -0.74
CA ILE A 43 5.97 3.68 0.69
C ILE A 43 6.19 5.19 0.84
N HIS A 44 5.22 5.91 1.37
CA HIS A 44 5.25 7.36 1.47
C HIS A 44 5.05 7.81 2.92
N GLU A 45 5.88 8.73 3.40
CA GLU A 45 5.83 9.13 4.81
C GLU A 45 4.64 10.03 5.16
N LYS A 46 4.20 10.86 4.21
CA LYS A 46 3.18 11.89 4.43
C LYS A 46 1.81 11.49 3.86
N LYS A 47 0.84 12.38 4.03
CA LYS A 47 -0.50 12.24 3.48
C LYS A 47 -0.52 12.49 1.98
N LEU A 48 -1.31 11.69 1.26
CA LEU A 48 -1.63 11.89 -0.15
C LEU A 48 -3.04 12.48 -0.29
N SER A 49 -3.11 13.76 -0.62
CA SER A 49 -4.37 14.48 -0.87
C SER A 49 -4.69 14.67 -2.36
N ASN A 50 -3.65 14.67 -3.21
CA ASN A 50 -3.75 14.71 -4.67
C ASN A 50 -2.79 13.68 -5.29
N LEU A 51 -3.01 13.33 -6.56
CA LEU A 51 -2.18 12.38 -7.31
C LEU A 51 -1.38 13.02 -8.44
N GLN A 52 -1.44 14.35 -8.63
CA GLN A 52 -0.83 14.99 -9.79
C GLN A 52 0.67 14.70 -9.86
N ALA A 53 1.36 14.77 -8.72
CA ALA A 53 2.77 14.44 -8.63
C ALA A 53 3.07 12.93 -8.74
N LEU A 54 2.06 12.06 -8.61
CA LEU A 54 2.19 10.61 -8.74
C LEU A 54 1.81 10.09 -10.14
N LEU A 55 1.24 10.93 -11.01
CA LEU A 55 0.82 10.51 -12.36
C LEU A 55 1.92 9.75 -13.12
N PRO A 56 3.19 10.23 -13.17
CA PRO A 56 4.23 9.53 -13.92
C PRO A 56 4.47 8.09 -13.45
N VAL A 57 4.51 7.86 -12.13
CA VAL A 57 4.71 6.51 -11.57
C VAL A 57 3.46 5.65 -11.72
N LEU A 58 2.26 6.23 -11.58
CA LEU A 58 1.00 5.50 -11.79
C LEU A 58 0.89 5.00 -13.23
N GLU A 59 1.22 5.82 -14.22
CA GLU A 59 1.26 5.43 -15.63
C GLU A 59 2.26 4.29 -15.88
N ALA A 60 3.46 4.39 -15.30
CA ALA A 60 4.48 3.34 -15.41
C ALA A 60 4.01 2.02 -14.78
N VAL A 61 3.29 2.07 -13.66
CA VAL A 61 2.69 0.87 -13.04
C VAL A 61 1.60 0.27 -13.93
N VAL A 62 0.72 1.08 -14.51
CA VAL A 62 -0.31 0.60 -15.45
C VAL A 62 0.34 -0.10 -16.66
N GLN A 63 1.38 0.50 -17.24
CA GLN A 63 2.11 -0.10 -18.37
C GLN A 63 2.75 -1.45 -18.02
N SER A 64 3.21 -1.61 -16.78
CA SER A 64 3.76 -2.88 -16.30
C SER A 64 2.70 -3.97 -16.07
N SER A 65 1.40 -3.63 -16.11
CA SER A 65 0.28 -4.51 -15.79
C SER A 65 0.33 -5.15 -14.41
N LYS A 66 1.14 -4.61 -13.49
CA LYS A 66 1.26 -5.07 -12.10
C LYS A 66 0.36 -4.28 -11.15
N PRO A 67 -0.11 -4.89 -10.05
CA PRO A 67 -0.85 -4.15 -9.04
C PRO A 67 0.03 -3.19 -8.24
N LEU A 68 -0.60 -2.23 -7.56
CA LEU A 68 0.04 -1.28 -6.66
C LEU A 68 -0.58 -1.35 -5.26
N LEU A 69 0.25 -1.49 -4.24
CA LEU A 69 -0.08 -1.16 -2.87
C LEU A 69 0.50 0.21 -2.53
N ILE A 70 -0.33 1.09 -1.98
CA ILE A 70 0.11 2.39 -1.44
C ILE A 70 0.04 2.33 0.09
N ILE A 71 1.17 2.58 0.73
CA ILE A 71 1.30 2.72 2.19
C ILE A 71 1.71 4.17 2.45
N ALA A 72 0.82 4.95 3.06
CA ALA A 72 1.02 6.37 3.34
C ALA A 72 0.55 6.75 4.75
N GLU A 73 0.90 7.91 5.30
CA GLU A 73 0.27 8.38 6.55
C GLU A 73 -1.26 8.35 6.44
N ASP A 74 -1.76 8.87 5.32
CA ASP A 74 -3.16 8.79 4.93
C ASP A 74 -3.28 8.93 3.40
N VAL A 75 -4.38 8.45 2.84
CA VAL A 75 -4.78 8.75 1.45
C VAL A 75 -6.21 9.25 1.49
N GLU A 76 -6.40 10.54 1.22
CA GLU A 76 -7.65 11.23 1.49
C GLU A 76 -8.09 12.13 0.32
N GLY A 77 -9.33 12.61 0.40
CA GLY A 77 -9.88 13.58 -0.55
C GLY A 77 -9.87 13.11 -2.01
N GLU A 78 -9.36 13.98 -2.89
CA GLU A 78 -9.32 13.75 -4.32
C GLU A 78 -8.44 12.55 -4.70
N ALA A 79 -7.34 12.33 -3.97
CA ALA A 79 -6.46 11.20 -4.24
C ALA A 79 -7.18 9.86 -4.06
N LEU A 80 -7.86 9.67 -2.92
CA LEU A 80 -8.59 8.43 -2.67
C LEU A 80 -9.71 8.22 -3.69
N ALA A 81 -10.49 9.27 -3.99
CA ALA A 81 -11.56 9.21 -4.98
C ALA A 81 -11.04 8.80 -6.37
N THR A 82 -9.92 9.39 -6.78
CA THR A 82 -9.29 9.11 -8.08
C THR A 82 -8.78 7.67 -8.17
N LEU A 83 -8.13 7.16 -7.12
CA LEU A 83 -7.69 5.75 -7.07
C LEU A 83 -8.87 4.79 -7.18
N VAL A 84 -9.95 5.06 -6.44
CA VAL A 84 -11.17 4.24 -6.47
C VAL A 84 -11.79 4.22 -7.86
N VAL A 85 -11.96 5.38 -8.49
CA VAL A 85 -12.54 5.48 -9.84
C VAL A 85 -11.68 4.76 -10.87
N ASN A 86 -10.36 4.89 -10.81
CA ASN A 86 -9.45 4.20 -11.73
C ASN A 86 -9.47 2.68 -11.55
N LYS A 87 -9.59 2.20 -10.30
CA LYS A 87 -9.75 0.78 -10.01
C LYS A 87 -11.07 0.23 -10.55
N LEU A 88 -12.18 0.94 -10.35
CA LEU A 88 -13.50 0.53 -10.85
C LEU A 88 -13.59 0.53 -12.38
N ARG A 89 -12.85 1.42 -13.06
CA ARG A 89 -12.73 1.44 -14.52
C ARG A 89 -11.80 0.35 -15.07
N GLY A 90 -11.13 -0.42 -14.19
CA GLY A 90 -10.22 -1.50 -14.58
C GLY A 90 -8.85 -1.04 -15.11
N GLY A 91 -8.56 0.26 -15.05
CA GLY A 91 -7.31 0.82 -15.58
C GLY A 91 -6.12 0.64 -14.65
N LEU A 92 -6.34 0.60 -13.33
CA LEU A 92 -5.29 0.47 -12.32
C LEU A 92 -5.71 -0.50 -11.21
N LYS A 93 -4.97 -1.60 -11.04
CA LYS A 93 -5.15 -2.52 -9.92
C LYS A 93 -4.44 -1.94 -8.69
N VAL A 94 -5.16 -1.26 -7.81
CA VAL A 94 -4.57 -0.57 -6.66
C VAL A 94 -5.34 -0.82 -5.37
N ALA A 95 -4.61 -0.80 -4.26
CA ALA A 95 -5.15 -0.64 -2.92
C ALA A 95 -4.29 0.34 -2.11
N ALA A 96 -4.90 0.99 -1.13
CA ALA A 96 -4.20 1.90 -0.22
C ALA A 96 -4.53 1.57 1.24
N VAL A 97 -3.51 1.64 2.09
CA VAL A 97 -3.57 1.43 3.54
C VAL A 97 -2.83 2.57 4.24
N LYS A 98 -3.18 2.82 5.50
CA LYS A 98 -2.35 3.73 6.32
C LYS A 98 -1.07 3.02 6.73
N ALA A 99 -0.02 3.81 6.93
CA ALA A 99 1.22 3.37 7.53
C ALA A 99 0.96 2.91 8.99
N PRO A 100 1.66 1.86 9.45
CA PRO A 100 1.54 1.41 10.83
C PRO A 100 2.29 2.35 11.79
N GLY A 101 1.86 2.40 13.05
CA GLY A 101 2.46 3.26 14.07
C GLY A 101 2.09 4.74 13.95
N PHE A 102 2.82 5.58 14.70
CA PHE A 102 2.70 7.04 14.75
C PHE A 102 4.06 7.69 15.07
N GLY A 103 4.24 8.96 14.70
CA GLY A 103 5.49 9.70 14.96
C GLY A 103 6.74 8.97 14.45
N ASP A 104 7.82 8.98 15.23
CA ASP A 104 9.08 8.33 14.87
C ASP A 104 8.94 6.81 14.69
N ARG A 105 8.03 6.17 15.44
CA ARG A 105 7.75 4.74 15.27
C ARG A 105 7.19 4.42 13.89
N ARG A 106 6.36 5.31 13.32
CA ARG A 106 5.87 5.15 11.95
C ARG A 106 6.99 5.24 10.93
N LYS A 107 7.91 6.20 11.10
CA LYS A 107 9.08 6.34 10.21
C LYS A 107 9.92 5.06 10.21
N ALA A 108 10.26 4.55 11.41
CA ALA A 108 10.99 3.30 11.56
C ALA A 108 10.27 2.10 10.92
N MET A 109 8.95 1.96 11.12
CA MET A 109 8.20 0.87 10.50
C MET A 109 8.10 1.00 8.97
N LEU A 110 8.03 2.21 8.42
CA LEU A 110 8.08 2.42 6.97
C LEU A 110 9.44 2.04 6.40
N GLU A 111 10.53 2.32 7.12
CA GLU A 111 11.87 1.87 6.76
C GLU A 111 11.98 0.34 6.78
N ASP A 112 11.42 -0.32 7.81
CA ASP A 112 11.40 -1.79 7.87
C ASP A 112 10.65 -2.39 6.67
N ILE A 113 9.49 -1.83 6.30
CA ILE A 113 8.73 -2.25 5.11
C ILE A 113 9.56 -2.04 3.84
N ALA A 114 10.26 -0.90 3.73
CA ALA A 114 11.11 -0.60 2.57
C ALA A 114 12.25 -1.61 2.44
N ILE A 115 12.93 -1.91 3.54
CA ILE A 115 14.00 -2.93 3.58
C ILE A 115 13.46 -4.30 3.20
N LEU A 116 12.34 -4.72 3.79
CA LEU A 116 11.74 -6.04 3.52
C LEU A 116 11.31 -6.20 2.06
N THR A 117 10.75 -5.15 1.48
CA THR A 117 10.24 -5.17 0.10
C THR A 117 11.28 -4.75 -0.94
N GLY A 118 12.48 -4.37 -0.53
CA GLY A 118 13.53 -3.83 -1.41
C GLY A 118 13.17 -2.50 -2.08
N GLY A 119 12.29 -1.71 -1.46
CA GLY A 119 11.88 -0.39 -1.90
C GLY A 119 12.59 0.74 -1.16
N GLN A 120 12.16 1.97 -1.42
CA GLN A 120 12.65 3.17 -0.76
C GLN A 120 11.50 3.96 -0.15
N VAL A 121 11.68 4.45 1.09
CA VAL A 121 10.71 5.38 1.71
C VAL A 121 10.77 6.72 0.99
N ILE A 122 9.64 7.14 0.44
CA ILE A 122 9.49 8.47 -0.18
C ILE A 122 9.19 9.47 0.93
N SER A 123 10.23 10.19 1.34
CA SER A 123 10.17 11.25 2.33
C SER A 123 10.69 12.57 1.74
N GLU A 124 10.00 13.67 2.06
CA GLU A 124 10.47 15.01 1.76
C GLU A 124 11.74 15.35 2.55
N ASP A 125 11.95 14.75 3.73
CA ASP A 125 13.15 14.95 4.56
C ASP A 125 14.41 14.41 3.85
N LEU A 126 14.24 13.44 2.95
CA LEU A 126 15.30 12.90 2.08
C LEU A 126 15.46 13.67 0.76
N GLY A 127 14.68 14.75 0.55
CA GLY A 127 14.71 15.56 -0.68
C GLY A 127 14.09 14.89 -1.91
N ILE A 128 13.39 13.76 -1.73
CA ILE A 128 12.77 13.01 -2.82
C ILE A 128 11.42 13.63 -3.13
N LYS A 129 11.25 14.12 -4.36
CA LYS A 129 9.96 14.61 -4.85
C LYS A 129 9.13 13.47 -5.43
N LEU A 130 7.82 13.50 -5.18
CA LEU A 130 6.85 12.53 -5.71
C LEU A 130 6.91 12.41 -7.24
N GLU A 131 7.13 13.53 -7.95
CA GLU A 131 7.23 13.60 -9.41
C GLU A 131 8.43 12.83 -10.00
N ASN A 132 9.45 12.56 -9.18
CA ASN A 132 10.68 11.90 -9.59
C ASN A 132 10.73 10.41 -9.21
N ILE A 133 9.64 9.86 -8.67
CA ILE A 133 9.57 8.45 -8.30
C ILE A 133 9.68 7.60 -9.56
N THR A 134 10.52 6.57 -9.50
CA THR A 134 10.65 5.57 -10.55
C THR A 134 10.21 4.19 -10.03
N LEU A 135 9.93 3.26 -10.95
CA LEU A 135 9.58 1.87 -10.58
C LEU A 135 10.67 1.16 -9.76
N ALA A 136 11.93 1.60 -9.87
CA ALA A 136 13.04 1.04 -9.10
C ALA A 136 13.01 1.43 -7.62
N MET A 137 12.29 2.51 -7.26
CA MET A 137 12.14 2.97 -5.88
C MET A 137 10.95 2.29 -5.18
N LEU A 138 10.05 1.66 -5.94
CA LEU A 138 8.93 0.93 -5.39
C LEU A 138 9.40 -0.42 -4.86
N GLY A 139 8.90 -0.79 -3.68
CA GLY A 139 9.09 -2.13 -3.14
C GLY A 139 8.36 -3.17 -3.98
N ARG A 140 8.70 -4.44 -3.76
CA ARG A 140 8.05 -5.60 -4.39
C ARG A 140 7.74 -6.64 -3.33
N ALA A 141 6.60 -7.30 -3.48
CA ALA A 141 6.23 -8.45 -2.67
C ALA A 141 5.74 -9.57 -3.59
N ARG A 142 5.82 -10.83 -3.14
CA ARG A 142 5.21 -11.95 -3.86
C ARG A 142 3.68 -11.86 -3.81
N ARG A 143 3.15 -11.57 -2.62
CA ARG A 143 1.72 -11.45 -2.35
C ARG A 143 1.49 -10.41 -1.26
N VAL A 144 0.41 -9.64 -1.39
CA VAL A 144 -0.13 -8.78 -0.33
C VAL A 144 -1.59 -9.13 -0.14
N THR A 145 -1.99 -9.29 1.13
CA THR A 145 -3.39 -9.40 1.53
C THR A 145 -3.72 -8.21 2.43
N VAL A 146 -4.86 -7.56 2.20
CA VAL A 146 -5.35 -6.47 3.06
C VAL A 146 -6.79 -6.77 3.44
N GLU A 147 -7.04 -6.90 4.74
CA GLU A 147 -8.38 -7.11 5.29
C GLU A 147 -8.97 -5.77 5.77
N LYS A 148 -10.10 -5.82 6.46
CA LYS A 148 -10.78 -4.61 6.93
C LYS A 148 -10.02 -3.90 8.05
N GLU A 149 -9.24 -4.65 8.84
CA GLU A 149 -8.47 -4.19 10.00
C GLU A 149 -7.04 -4.69 9.91
#